data_AF-A0A1V9XWU3-F1
#
_entry.id   AF-A0A1V9XWU3-F1
#
_cell.length_a   1.000
_cell.length_b   1.000
_cell.length_c   1.000
_cell.angle_alpha   90.00
_cell.angle_beta   90.00
_cell.angle_gamma   90.00
#
_symmetry.space_group_name_H-M   'P 1'
#
loop_
_entity.id
_entity.type
_entity.pdbx_description
1 polymer ?
#
loop_
_entity_poly.entity_id
_entity_poly.type
_entity_poly.pdbx_seq_one_letter_code
_entity_poly.pdbx_strand_id
1 'polypeptide(L)'
;CFFWGVAFLAGGFSLIAVRFWVVGTPGPQWAILYAALQRPVWSLAIGWLLFACCSGHGGIISTVLGCRQLVPLSRLSYAVYLCHAYVLYANSRAIHERKEASHFSIFRDAAAVLLFSTVLALAVAALFEAPIVAIQRIVLRRICKDTAGPPDRPVILKISPV
;
A
#
# COMPACT_ATOMS: atom_id res chain seq x y z
N CYS A 1 -6.58 24.71 -12.15
CA CYS A 1 -6.97 25.20 -10.81
C CYS A 1 -8.26 24.57 -10.28
N PHE A 2 -9.33 24.43 -11.07
CA PHE A 2 -10.61 23.83 -10.62
C PHE A 2 -10.50 22.40 -10.03
N PHE A 3 -9.58 21.57 -10.55
CA PHE A 3 -9.43 20.16 -10.11
C PHE A 3 -8.96 19.98 -8.67
N TRP A 4 -8.17 20.92 -8.12
CA TRP A 4 -7.72 20.87 -6.72
C TRP A 4 -8.81 21.31 -5.73
N GLY A 5 -9.79 22.10 -6.19
CA GLY A 5 -10.90 22.55 -5.35
C GLY A 5 -11.76 21.39 -4.84
N VAL A 6 -12.03 20.39 -5.69
CA VAL A 6 -12.74 19.17 -5.31
C VAL A 6 -11.93 18.32 -4.33
N ALA A 7 -10.60 18.28 -4.48
CA ALA A 7 -9.72 17.56 -3.55
C ALA A 7 -9.61 18.25 -2.18
N PHE A 8 -9.56 19.58 -2.14
CA PHE A 8 -9.60 20.35 -0.89
C PHE A 8 -10.97 20.27 -0.21
N LEU A 9 -12.07 20.26 -0.97
CA LEU A 9 -13.42 20.03 -0.43
C LEU A 9 -13.60 18.61 0.10
N ALA A 10 -13.12 17.59 -0.62
CA ALA A 10 -13.20 16.20 -0.19
C ALA A 10 -12.30 15.93 1.04
N GLY A 11 -11.07 16.45 1.04
CA GLY A 11 -10.15 16.37 2.18
C GLY A 11 -10.65 17.16 3.39
N GLY A 12 -11.18 18.36 3.17
CA GLY A 12 -11.81 19.19 4.20
C GLY A 12 -13.05 18.51 4.79
N PHE A 13 -13.90 17.91 3.96
CA PHE A 13 -15.06 17.15 4.39
C PHE A 13 -14.67 15.92 5.23
N SER A 14 -13.60 15.18 4.85
CA SER A 14 -13.07 14.08 5.67
C SER A 14 -12.51 14.53 7.03
N LEU A 15 -11.87 15.70 7.11
CA LEU A 15 -11.36 16.24 8.37
C LEU A 15 -12.48 16.75 9.29
N ILE A 16 -13.52 17.39 8.71
CA ILE A 16 -14.73 17.81 9.43
C ILE A 16 -15.49 16.58 9.93
N ALA A 17 -15.55 15.52 9.13
CA ALA A 17 -16.17 14.24 9.48
C ALA A 17 -15.52 13.60 10.73
N VAL A 18 -14.19 13.49 10.75
CA VAL A 18 -13.45 12.93 11.90
C VAL A 18 -13.58 13.81 13.15
N ARG A 19 -13.55 15.14 12.98
CA ARG A 19 -13.84 16.09 14.07
C ARG A 19 -15.24 15.90 14.63
N PHE A 20 -16.24 15.65 13.79
CA PHE A 20 -17.62 15.41 14.21
C PHE A 20 -17.76 14.12 15.03
N TRP A 21 -17.06 13.06 14.62
CA TRP A 21 -17.09 11.78 15.31
C TRP A 21 -16.48 11.83 16.73
N VAL A 22 -15.52 12.74 16.95
CA VAL A 22 -14.82 12.92 18.22
C VAL A 22 -15.51 13.94 19.15
N VAL A 23 -16.18 14.96 18.60
CA VAL A 23 -16.65 16.13 19.39
C VAL A 23 -18.09 15.99 19.89
N GLY A 24 -18.92 15.10 19.36
CA GLY A 24 -20.24 14.88 19.97
C GLY A 24 -21.06 13.86 19.22
N THR A 25 -21.71 12.95 19.95
CA THR A 25 -22.66 11.98 19.41
C THR A 25 -23.95 12.71 18.99
N PRO A 26 -24.20 12.93 17.69
CA PRO A 26 -25.54 13.28 17.26
C PRO A 26 -26.43 12.02 17.37
N GLY A 27 -27.75 12.19 17.43
CA GLY A 27 -28.70 11.06 17.60
C GLY A 27 -28.45 9.87 16.65
N PRO A 28 -28.92 8.66 17.00
CA PRO A 28 -28.55 7.39 16.36
C PRO A 28 -28.66 7.38 14.83
N GLN A 29 -29.62 8.11 14.26
CA GLN A 29 -29.80 8.28 12.82
C GLN A 29 -28.57 8.88 12.10
N TRP A 30 -27.90 9.85 12.71
CA TRP A 30 -26.74 10.52 12.13
C TRP A 30 -25.48 9.66 12.22
N ALA A 31 -25.35 8.87 13.28
CA ALA A 31 -24.22 7.95 13.45
C ALA A 31 -24.20 6.86 12.37
N ILE A 32 -25.38 6.33 12.00
CA ILE A 32 -25.50 5.29 10.97
C ILE A 32 -25.17 5.86 9.58
N LEU A 33 -25.74 7.02 9.25
CA LEU A 33 -25.45 7.72 8.00
C LEU A 33 -23.95 8.02 7.87
N TYR A 34 -23.33 8.50 8.94
CA TYR A 34 -21.90 8.77 8.97
C TYR A 34 -21.06 7.51 8.75
N ALA A 35 -21.37 6.43 9.47
CA ALA A 35 -20.65 5.17 9.36
C ALA A 35 -20.73 4.59 7.93
N ALA A 36 -21.88 4.76 7.27
CA ALA A 36 -22.09 4.32 5.89
C ALA A 36 -21.37 5.22 4.87
N LEU A 37 -21.35 6.54 5.07
CA LEU A 37 -20.81 7.51 4.10
C LEU A 37 -19.31 7.72 4.20
N GLN A 38 -18.70 7.46 5.36
CA GLN A 38 -17.26 7.68 5.57
C GLN A 38 -16.39 6.91 4.57
N ARG A 39 -16.66 5.61 4.38
CA ARG A 39 -15.90 4.74 3.47
C ARG A 39 -16.02 5.16 1.99
N PRO A 40 -17.22 5.34 1.42
CA PRO A 40 -17.35 5.72 0.02
C PRO A 40 -16.80 7.12 -0.26
N VAL A 41 -16.94 8.08 0.66
CA VAL A 41 -16.35 9.42 0.50
C VAL A 41 -14.83 9.34 0.43
N TRP A 42 -14.21 8.54 1.30
CA TRP A 42 -12.76 8.31 1.25
C TRP A 42 -12.32 7.64 -0.07
N SER A 43 -13.05 6.61 -0.51
CA SER A 43 -12.79 5.94 -1.78
C SER A 43 -12.97 6.87 -2.99
N LEU A 44 -13.99 7.73 -2.98
CA LEU A 44 -14.22 8.74 -4.02
C LEU A 44 -13.11 9.79 -4.04
N ALA A 45 -12.61 10.22 -2.88
CA ALA A 45 -11.49 11.14 -2.79
C ALA A 45 -10.21 10.55 -3.43
N ILE A 46 -9.90 9.29 -3.13
CA ILE A 46 -8.76 8.58 -3.76
C ILE A 46 -9.02 8.33 -5.25
N GLY A 47 -10.23 7.94 -5.63
CA GLY A 47 -10.60 7.71 -7.02
C GLY A 47 -10.47 8.98 -7.87
N TRP A 48 -10.86 10.13 -7.30
CA TRP A 48 -10.68 11.43 -7.94
C TRP A 48 -9.19 11.80 -8.09
N LEU A 49 -8.37 11.50 -7.09
CA LEU A 49 -6.92 11.67 -7.16
C LEU A 49 -6.33 10.84 -8.33
N LEU A 50 -6.74 9.58 -8.46
CA LEU A 50 -6.32 8.72 -9.57
C LEU A 50 -6.79 9.24 -10.92
N PHE A 51 -8.03 9.72 -11.01
CA PHE A 51 -8.58 10.33 -12.22
C PHE A 51 -7.79 11.58 -12.64
N ALA A 52 -7.39 12.42 -11.68
CA ALA A 52 -6.54 13.58 -11.93
C ALA A 52 -5.14 13.19 -12.43
N CYS A 53 -4.57 12.09 -11.91
CA CYS A 53 -3.31 11.52 -12.41
C CYS A 53 -3.43 11.01 -13.86
N CYS A 54 -4.50 10.28 -14.18
CA CYS A 54 -4.74 9.76 -15.54
C CYS A 54 -5.02 10.86 -16.57
N SER A 55 -5.65 11.97 -16.14
CA SER A 55 -6.00 13.09 -17.02
C SER A 55 -4.82 13.97 -17.43
N GLY A 56 -3.57 13.64 -17.04
CA GLY A 56 -2.37 14.39 -17.40
C GLY A 56 -2.20 15.75 -16.71
N HIS A 57 -3.16 16.14 -15.86
CA HIS A 57 -3.17 17.41 -15.12
C HIS A 57 -2.73 17.24 -13.64
N GLY A 58 -2.10 16.11 -13.31
CA GLY A 58 -1.71 15.73 -11.94
C GLY A 58 -0.51 16.48 -11.35
N GLY A 59 0.24 17.24 -12.16
CA GLY A 59 1.38 18.05 -11.70
C GLY A 59 2.40 17.26 -10.87
N ILE A 60 2.62 17.70 -9.62
CA ILE A 60 3.60 17.11 -8.69
C ILE A 60 3.24 15.66 -8.33
N ILE A 61 1.95 15.33 -8.26
CA ILE A 61 1.48 14.00 -7.82
C ILE A 61 1.82 12.93 -8.86
N SER A 62 1.68 13.25 -10.16
CA SER A 62 2.10 12.34 -11.24
C SER A 62 3.60 12.09 -11.24
N THR A 63 4.42 13.09 -10.89
CA THR A 63 5.87 12.93 -10.78
C THR A 63 6.24 12.05 -9.59
N VAL A 64 5.59 12.25 -8.44
CA VAL A 64 5.78 11.41 -7.24
C VAL A 64 5.37 9.97 -7.55
N LEU A 65 4.19 9.73 -8.14
CA LEU A 65 3.71 8.38 -8.50
C LEU A 65 4.60 7.69 -9.55
N GLY A 66 5.20 8.46 -10.46
CA GLY A 66 6.14 7.95 -11.45
C GLY A 66 7.53 7.61 -10.89
N CYS A 67 7.85 8.00 -9.65
CA CYS A 67 9.15 7.68 -9.06
C CYS A 67 9.31 6.16 -8.88
N ARG A 68 10.37 5.61 -9.48
CA ARG A 68 10.78 4.19 -9.35
C ARG A 68 10.97 3.74 -7.89
N GLN A 69 11.15 4.68 -6.97
CA GLN A 69 11.23 4.45 -5.53
C GLN A 69 9.89 4.08 -4.86
N LEU A 70 8.74 4.36 -5.49
CA LEU A 70 7.43 3.97 -4.94
C LEU A 70 7.06 2.51 -5.22
N VAL A 71 7.72 1.87 -6.18
CA VAL A 71 7.52 0.43 -6.47
C VAL A 71 7.82 -0.43 -5.23
N PRO A 72 8.98 -0.32 -4.55
CA PRO A 72 9.21 -1.04 -3.30
C PRO A 72 8.31 -0.55 -2.15
N LEU A 73 7.98 0.74 -2.10
CA LEU A 73 7.12 1.31 -1.05
C LEU A 73 5.70 0.70 -1.06
N SER A 74 5.16 0.44 -2.26
CA SER A 74 3.84 -0.17 -2.44
C SER A 74 3.78 -1.60 -1.87
N ARG A 75 4.85 -2.38 -2.08
CA ARG A 75 4.97 -3.76 -1.57
C ARG A 75 5.17 -3.79 -0.06
N LEU A 76 5.95 -2.84 0.47
CA LEU A 76 6.10 -2.65 1.91
C LEU A 76 4.76 -2.33 2.58
N SER A 77 4.01 -1.39 2.01
CA SER A 77 2.69 -0.99 2.52
C SER A 77 1.70 -2.15 2.52
N TYR A 78 1.75 -3.01 1.50
CA TYR A 78 0.95 -4.23 1.42
C TYR A 78 1.30 -5.24 2.52
N ALA A 79 2.59 -5.46 2.77
CA ALA A 79 3.04 -6.35 3.86
C ALA A 79 2.61 -5.83 5.24
N VAL A 80 2.75 -4.51 5.48
CA VAL A 80 2.27 -3.85 6.71
C VAL A 80 0.77 -4.07 6.89
N TYR A 81 -0.02 -3.90 5.83
CA TYR A 81 -1.47 -4.10 5.89
C TYR A 81 -1.85 -5.53 6.32
N LEU A 82 -1.21 -6.55 5.74
CA LEU A 82 -1.45 -7.95 6.10
C LEU A 82 -1.08 -8.26 7.56
N CYS A 83 0.09 -7.80 8.01
CA CYS A 83 0.52 -8.00 9.39
C CYS A 83 -0.36 -7.25 10.39
N HIS A 84 -0.83 -6.05 10.04
CA HIS A 84 -1.73 -5.29 10.88
C HIS A 84 -3.04 -6.04 11.12
N ALA A 85 -3.64 -6.63 10.07
CA ALA A 85 -4.84 -7.46 10.20
C ALA A 85 -4.59 -8.70 11.08
N TYR A 86 -3.43 -9.34 10.94
CA TYR A 86 -3.04 -10.48 11.78
C TYR A 86 -2.90 -10.09 13.26
N VAL A 87 -2.23 -8.98 13.56
CA VAL A 87 -2.06 -8.48 14.93
C VAL A 87 -3.41 -8.08 15.54
N LEU A 88 -4.30 -7.45 14.76
CA LEU A 88 -5.64 -7.10 15.24
C LEU A 88 -6.45 -8.35 15.56
N TYR A 89 -6.36 -9.39 14.74
CA TYR A 89 -7.01 -10.67 14.99
C TYR A 89 -6.43 -11.39 16.22
N ALA A 90 -5.10 -11.38 16.38
CA ALA A 90 -4.42 -11.96 17.54
C ALA A 90 -4.80 -11.22 18.84
N ASN A 91 -4.80 -9.87 18.83
CA ASN A 91 -5.24 -9.06 19.96
C ASN A 91 -6.72 -9.28 20.30
N SER A 92 -7.59 -9.43 19.30
CA SER A 92 -9.02 -9.72 19.52
C SER A 92 -9.25 -11.04 20.26
N ARG A 93 -8.33 -12.01 20.11
CA ARG A 93 -8.36 -13.28 20.86
C ARG A 93 -7.73 -13.18 22.24
N ALA A 94 -6.81 -12.24 22.45
CA ALA A 94 -6.12 -12.04 23.72
C ALA A 94 -6.91 -11.17 24.72
N ILE A 95 -7.85 -10.36 24.25
CA ILE A 95 -8.66 -9.47 25.11
C ILE A 95 -9.81 -10.28 25.73
N HIS A 96 -9.56 -10.83 26.92
CA HIS A 96 -10.60 -11.40 27.80
C HIS A 96 -11.01 -10.45 28.94
N GLU A 97 -10.31 -9.33 29.13
CA GLU A 97 -10.60 -8.37 30.22
C GLU A 97 -10.85 -6.94 29.72
N ARG A 98 -11.84 -6.29 30.33
CA ARG A 98 -12.22 -4.88 30.08
C ARG A 98 -11.09 -3.97 30.57
N LYS A 99 -10.33 -3.40 29.64
CA LYS A 99 -9.42 -2.28 29.95
C LYS A 99 -10.22 -0.99 30.09
N GLU A 100 -9.98 -0.26 31.17
CA GLU A 100 -10.42 1.13 31.36
C GLU A 100 -9.83 2.02 30.25
N ALA A 101 -10.72 2.62 29.47
CA ALA A 101 -10.43 3.29 28.21
C ALA A 101 -10.12 4.78 28.45
N SER A 102 -8.92 5.09 28.92
CA SER A 102 -8.40 6.47 28.93
C SER A 102 -7.84 6.85 27.56
N HIS A 103 -8.08 8.09 27.09
CA HIS A 103 -7.59 8.57 25.78
C HIS A 103 -6.08 8.37 25.60
N PHE A 104 -5.31 8.50 26.67
CA PHE A 104 -3.85 8.35 26.63
C PHE A 104 -3.42 6.88 26.53
N SER A 105 -4.14 5.95 27.18
CA SER A 105 -3.84 4.52 27.10
C SER A 105 -4.19 3.94 25.74
N ILE A 106 -5.29 4.38 25.12
CA ILE A 106 -5.70 3.97 23.78
C ILE A 106 -4.65 4.42 22.75
N PHE A 107 -4.21 5.68 22.81
CA PHE A 107 -3.20 6.20 21.89
C PHE A 107 -1.87 5.47 22.03
N ARG A 108 -1.41 5.23 23.26
CA ARG A 108 -0.17 4.51 23.53
C ARG A 108 -0.23 3.06 23.04
N ASP A 109 -1.30 2.34 23.36
CA ASP A 109 -1.45 0.93 22.93
C ASP A 109 -1.60 0.84 21.39
N ALA A 110 -2.30 1.78 20.75
CA ALA A 110 -2.41 1.85 19.30
C ALA A 110 -1.05 2.13 18.63
N ALA A 111 -0.29 3.10 19.14
CA ALA A 111 1.04 3.43 18.64
C ALA A 111 2.01 2.25 18.81
N ALA A 112 1.98 1.57 19.96
CA ALA A 112 2.81 0.39 20.20
C ALA A 112 2.46 -0.74 19.24
N VAL A 113 1.18 -1.08 19.08
CA VAL A 113 0.71 -2.11 18.14
C VAL A 113 1.10 -1.77 16.71
N LEU A 114 0.95 -0.51 16.29
CA LEU A 114 1.35 -0.06 14.96
C LEU A 114 2.86 -0.22 14.77
N LEU A 115 3.68 0.28 15.69
CA LEU A 115 5.15 0.17 15.61
C LEU A 115 5.60 -1.29 15.55
N PHE A 116 5.14 -2.14 16.47
CA PHE A 116 5.50 -3.56 16.47
C PHE A 116 5.03 -4.28 15.19
N SER A 117 3.80 -4.02 14.73
CA SER A 117 3.29 -4.61 13.49
C SER A 117 4.09 -4.16 12.27
N THR A 118 4.50 -2.88 12.21
CA THR A 118 5.29 -2.35 11.10
C THR A 118 6.70 -2.92 11.08
N VAL A 119 7.38 -3.03 12.22
CA VAL A 119 8.74 -3.61 12.30
C VAL A 119 8.71 -5.09 11.92
N LEU A 120 7.73 -5.84 12.43
CA LEU A 120 7.59 -7.26 12.09
C LEU A 120 7.24 -7.46 10.61
N ALA A 121 6.31 -6.67 10.09
CA ALA A 121 5.94 -6.69 8.68
C ALA A 121 7.12 -6.36 7.77
N LEU A 122 7.92 -5.37 8.17
CA LEU A 122 9.10 -4.94 7.42
C LEU A 122 10.19 -6.02 7.44
N ALA A 123 10.39 -6.71 8.57
CA ALA A 123 11.31 -7.85 8.65
C ALA A 123 10.86 -9.00 7.75
N VAL A 124 9.57 -9.38 7.81
CA VAL A 124 8.99 -10.44 6.97
C VAL A 124 9.07 -10.05 5.50
N ALA A 125 8.64 -8.84 5.14
CA ALA A 125 8.74 -8.34 3.78
C ALA A 125 10.17 -8.35 3.26
N ALA A 126 11.15 -7.84 4.02
CA ALA A 126 12.55 -7.81 3.60
C ALA A 126 13.12 -9.23 3.38
N LEU A 127 12.77 -10.18 4.25
CA LEU A 127 13.19 -11.57 4.15
C LEU A 127 12.59 -12.31 2.95
N PHE A 128 11.37 -11.97 2.53
CA PHE A 128 10.74 -12.58 1.35
C PHE A 128 11.03 -11.83 0.06
N GLU A 129 11.16 -10.50 0.11
CA GLU A 129 11.45 -9.69 -1.07
C GLU A 129 12.88 -9.87 -1.58
N ALA A 130 13.88 -9.93 -0.69
CA ALA A 130 15.27 -10.15 -1.06
C ALA A 130 15.51 -11.44 -1.89
N PRO A 131 15.01 -12.62 -1.48
CA PRO A 131 15.18 -13.85 -2.26
C PRO A 131 14.34 -13.84 -3.55
N ILE A 132 13.13 -13.28 -3.53
CA ILE A 132 12.28 -13.20 -4.73
C ILE A 132 12.91 -12.34 -5.81
N VAL A 133 13.49 -11.20 -5.43
CA VAL A 133 14.20 -10.31 -6.38
C VAL A 133 15.45 -10.99 -6.92
N ALA A 134 16.18 -11.75 -6.09
CA ALA A 134 17.33 -12.53 -6.54
C ALA A 134 16.92 -13.58 -7.59
N ILE A 135 15.85 -14.33 -7.34
CA ILE A 135 15.31 -15.33 -8.28
C ILE A 135 14.84 -14.67 -9.57
N GLN A 136 14.09 -13.58 -9.50
CA GLN A 136 13.60 -12.87 -10.68
C GLN A 136 14.76 -12.43 -11.58
N ARG A 137 15.87 -11.94 -11.01
CA ARG A 137 17.06 -11.57 -11.77
C ARG A 137 17.71 -12.77 -12.46
N ILE A 138 17.74 -13.94 -11.82
CA ILE A 138 18.30 -15.17 -12.41
C ILE A 138 17.42 -15.65 -13.57
N VAL A 139 16.10 -15.66 -13.37
CA VAL A 139 15.14 -16.10 -14.39
C VAL A 139 15.15 -15.14 -15.59
N LEU A 140 15.10 -13.83 -15.38
CA LEU A 140 15.14 -12.85 -16.48
C LEU A 140 16.45 -12.94 -17.28
N ARG A 141 17.59 -13.15 -16.60
CA ARG A 141 18.88 -13.35 -17.26
C ARG A 141 18.91 -14.62 -18.11
N ARG A 142 18.27 -15.70 -17.66
CA ARG A 142 18.15 -16.94 -18.44
C ARG A 142 17.27 -16.73 -19.68
N ILE A 143 16.07 -16.19 -19.50
CA ILE A 143 15.15 -15.90 -20.61
C ILE A 143 15.82 -15.00 -21.67
N CYS A 144 16.53 -13.95 -21.24
CA CYS A 144 17.23 -13.06 -22.17
C CYS A 144 18.39 -13.75 -22.92
N LYS A 145 19.12 -14.67 -22.25
CA LYS A 145 20.16 -15.49 -22.90
C LYS A 145 19.59 -16.47 -23.93
N ASP A 146 18.45 -17.09 -23.65
CA ASP A 146 17.79 -18.02 -24.57
C ASP A 146 17.20 -17.30 -25.79
N THR A 147 16.79 -16.04 -25.61
CA THR A 147 16.28 -15.19 -26.71
C THR A 147 17.41 -14.62 -27.55
N ALA A 148 18.58 -14.39 -26.97
CA ALA A 148 19.82 -14.11 -27.68
C ALA A 148 20.42 -15.42 -28.23
N GLY A 149 19.74 -16.02 -29.22
CA GLY A 149 20.26 -17.15 -29.97
C GLY A 149 21.70 -16.89 -30.46
N PRO A 150 22.55 -17.93 -30.56
CA PRO A 150 23.97 -17.75 -30.84
C PRO A 150 24.16 -17.02 -32.19
N PRO A 151 25.18 -16.14 -32.33
CA PRO A 151 25.62 -15.74 -33.65
C PRO A 151 25.99 -17.02 -34.41
N ASP A 152 25.40 -17.20 -35.59
CA ASP A 152 25.64 -18.32 -36.50
C ASP A 152 27.13 -18.67 -36.49
N ARG A 153 27.47 -19.81 -35.87
CA ARG A 153 28.79 -20.39 -36.12
C ARG A 153 28.71 -21.00 -37.50
N PRO A 154 29.54 -20.60 -38.47
CA PRO A 154 29.58 -21.29 -39.75
C PRO A 154 29.98 -22.73 -39.48
N VAL A 155 29.11 -23.65 -39.88
CA VAL A 155 29.34 -25.08 -39.94
C VAL A 155 30.42 -25.31 -40.99
N ILE A 156 31.68 -25.04 -40.67
CA ILE A 156 32.80 -25.49 -41.51
C ILE A 156 33.04 -26.95 -41.18
N LEU A 157 32.38 -27.76 -42.00
CA LEU A 157 32.68 -29.13 -42.39
C LEU A 157 34.02 -29.66 -41.85
N LYS A 158 33.92 -30.62 -40.93
CA LYS A 158 34.83 -31.78 -40.93
C LYS A 158 34.60 -32.55 -42.23
N ILE A 159 35.35 -32.27 -43.29
CA ILE A 159 35.65 -33.28 -44.31
C ILE A 159 37.04 -33.80 -43.97
N SER A 160 37.06 -35.01 -43.40
CA SER A 160 38.26 -35.86 -43.36
C SER A 160 38.41 -36.51 -44.73
N PRO A 161 39.55 -36.38 -45.42
CA PRO A 161 39.85 -37.23 -46.56
C PRO A 161 40.40 -38.57 -46.07
N VAL A 162 39.70 -39.67 -46.41
CA VAL A 162 40.25 -41.01 -46.60
C VAL A 162 40.03 -41.34 -48.07
#